data_AF-A0A1Z9PM35-F1
#
_entry.id   AF-A0A1Z9PM35-F1
#
_cell.length_a   1.000
_cell.length_b   1.000
_cell.length_c   1.000
_cell.angle_alpha   90.00
_cell.angle_beta   90.00
_cell.angle_gamma   90.00
#
_symmetry.space_group_name_H-M   'P 1'
#
loop_
_entity.id
_entity.type
_entity.pdbx_description
1 polymer ?
#
loop_
_entity_poly.entity_id
_entity_poly.type
_entity_poly.pdbx_seq_one_letter_code
_entity_poly.pdbx_strand_id
1 'polypeptide(L)'
;MANGTLGQAALVANTDTTVYTPSTVATVNVSLMNKGASPAAVRLAVAASGTPSTSEFLEFDTVLGVGDVLERTGIVITASKNVVARSNVADVAVNIYGYEA
;
A
#
# COMPACT_ATOMS: atom_id res chain seq x y z
N MET A 1 7.81 -18.80 -6.65
CA MET A 1 6.70 -18.45 -5.74
C MET A 1 7.25 -17.47 -4.74
N ALA A 2 6.88 -16.19 -4.84
CA ALA A 2 7.32 -15.19 -3.87
C ALA A 2 6.49 -15.33 -2.58
N ASN A 3 7.13 -15.27 -1.42
CA ASN A 3 6.46 -15.36 -0.13
C ASN A 3 7.19 -14.58 0.96
N GLY A 4 6.54 -14.38 2.10
CA GLY A 4 7.06 -13.55 3.18
C GLY A 4 6.91 -12.08 2.82
N THR A 5 7.99 -11.30 2.85
CA THR A 5 7.99 -9.88 2.47
C THR A 5 8.04 -9.74 0.94
N LEU A 6 7.04 -9.09 0.36
CA LEU A 6 6.89 -8.93 -1.09
C LEU A 6 7.24 -7.52 -1.57
N GLY A 7 7.06 -6.49 -0.73
CA GLY A 7 7.35 -5.11 -1.09
C GLY A 7 7.39 -4.19 0.12
N GLN A 8 8.28 -3.20 0.10
CA GLN A 8 8.43 -2.20 1.14
C GLN A 8 8.74 -0.84 0.53
N ALA A 9 8.19 0.22 1.11
CA ALA A 9 8.47 1.59 0.70
C ALA A 9 8.33 2.57 1.86
N ALA A 10 9.12 3.64 1.83
CA ALA A 10 8.85 4.84 2.61
C ALA A 10 8.20 5.87 1.67
N LEU A 11 6.98 6.28 1.99
CA LEU A 11 6.23 7.18 1.12
C LEU A 11 6.81 8.59 1.12
N VAL A 12 6.83 9.19 -0.06
CA VAL A 12 7.12 10.60 -0.27
C VAL A 12 5.78 11.35 -0.33
N ALA A 13 5.76 12.55 0.25
CA ALA A 13 4.55 13.36 0.30
C ALA A 13 3.92 13.56 -1.09
N ASN A 14 2.60 13.39 -1.14
CA ASN A 14 1.73 13.62 -2.28
C ASN A 14 2.03 12.80 -3.55
N THR A 15 2.84 11.74 -3.45
CA THR A 15 3.25 10.91 -4.60
C THR A 15 2.63 9.51 -4.53
N ASP A 16 2.02 9.06 -5.62
CA ASP A 16 1.59 7.66 -5.74
C ASP A 16 2.82 6.76 -5.91
N THR A 17 2.96 5.77 -5.03
CA THR A 17 4.07 4.82 -5.03
C THR A 17 3.54 3.42 -5.29
N THR A 18 3.99 2.79 -6.38
CA THR A 18 3.75 1.35 -6.62
C THR A 18 4.73 0.57 -5.76
N VAL A 19 4.22 -0.18 -4.77
CA VAL A 19 5.04 -0.90 -3.78
C VAL A 19 5.21 -2.38 -4.17
N TYR A 20 4.24 -2.95 -4.87
CA TYR A 20 4.29 -4.34 -5.33
C TYR A 20 3.42 -4.56 -6.57
N THR A 21 3.89 -5.42 -7.47
CA THR A 21 3.16 -5.91 -8.66
C THR A 21 3.42 -7.41 -8.79
N PRO A 22 2.43 -8.28 -8.58
CA PRO A 22 2.61 -9.71 -8.74
C PRO A 22 2.62 -10.10 -10.22
N SER A 23 3.39 -11.14 -10.53
CA SER A 23 3.41 -11.86 -11.81
C SER A 23 2.33 -12.93 -11.94
N THR A 24 1.83 -13.47 -10.82
CA THR A 24 0.70 -14.39 -10.75
C THR A 24 -0.36 -13.91 -9.73
N VAL A 25 -1.27 -14.77 -9.26
CA VAL A 25 -2.25 -14.34 -8.25
C VAL A 25 -1.55 -14.27 -6.89
N ALA A 26 -1.80 -13.21 -6.13
CA ALA A 26 -1.21 -13.05 -4.80
C ALA A 26 -2.28 -12.83 -3.74
N THR A 27 -2.06 -13.38 -2.55
CA THR A 27 -2.81 -13.02 -1.34
C THR A 27 -1.86 -12.31 -0.40
N VAL A 28 -2.17 -11.04 -0.09
CA VAL A 28 -1.28 -10.17 0.68
C VAL A 28 -2.00 -9.47 1.81
N ASN A 29 -1.20 -9.08 2.79
CA ASN A 29 -1.53 -8.09 3.78
C ASN A 29 -0.67 -6.84 3.53
N VAL A 30 -1.20 -5.67 3.85
CA VAL A 30 -0.54 -4.38 3.66
C VAL A 30 -0.64 -3.59 4.96
N SER A 31 0.53 -3.26 5.53
CA SER A 31 0.65 -2.39 6.69
C SER A 31 1.12 -1.00 6.25
N LEU A 32 0.45 0.05 6.71
CA LEU A 32 0.93 1.43 6.63
C LEU A 32 1.13 1.95 8.04
N MET A 33 2.31 2.46 8.36
CA MET A 33 2.61 3.07 9.66
C MET A 33 3.15 4.48 9.49
N ASN A 34 2.58 5.43 10.21
CA ASN A 34 3.07 6.79 10.24
C ASN A 34 4.26 6.92 11.20
N LYS A 35 5.48 6.98 10.66
CA LYS A 35 6.73 7.19 11.41
C LYS A 35 7.15 8.68 11.41
N GLY A 36 6.31 9.56 10.86
CA GLY A 36 6.56 10.98 10.78
C GLY A 36 6.31 11.71 12.10
N ALA A 37 6.26 13.05 12.02
CA ALA A 37 6.03 13.93 13.18
C ALA A 37 4.65 14.60 13.16
N SER A 38 3.80 14.31 12.17
CA SER A 38 2.47 14.90 12.00
C SER A 38 1.48 13.88 11.46
N PRO A 39 0.15 14.08 11.66
CA PRO A 39 -0.87 13.21 11.10
C PRO A 39 -0.80 13.12 9.58
N ALA A 40 -1.04 11.92 9.05
CA ALA A 40 -0.95 11.58 7.65
C ALA A 40 -2.32 11.14 7.11
N ALA A 41 -2.79 11.71 6.01
CA ALA A 41 -3.88 11.17 5.22
C ALA A 41 -3.31 10.19 4.19
N VAL A 42 -3.63 8.91 4.32
CA VAL A 42 -3.12 7.84 3.47
C VAL A 42 -4.17 7.31 2.51
N ARG A 43 -3.70 6.78 1.37
CA ARG A 43 -4.51 6.10 0.36
C ARG A 43 -3.84 4.78 0.03
N LEU A 44 -4.65 3.75 -0.17
CA LEU A 44 -4.21 2.42 -0.60
C LEU A 44 -5.14 1.92 -1.71
N ALA A 45 -4.57 1.38 -2.78
CA ALA A 45 -5.32 0.89 -3.93
C ALA A 45 -4.71 -0.40 -4.51
N VAL A 46 -5.55 -1.18 -5.18
CA VAL A 46 -5.13 -2.25 -6.09
C VAL A 46 -5.52 -1.83 -7.51
N ALA A 47 -4.55 -1.34 -8.27
CA ALA A 47 -4.79 -0.57 -9.49
C ALA A 47 -4.25 -1.22 -10.77
N ALA A 48 -4.84 -0.89 -11.92
CA ALA A 48 -4.34 -1.31 -13.23
C ALA A 48 -3.02 -0.64 -13.64
N SER A 49 -2.70 0.50 -13.03
CA SER A 49 -1.51 1.30 -13.33
C SER A 49 -0.95 1.93 -12.06
N GLY A 50 0.15 2.69 -12.16
CA GLY A 50 0.70 3.45 -11.04
C GLY A 50 -0.19 4.63 -10.59
N THR A 51 -1.24 4.96 -11.35
CA THR A 51 -2.22 6.00 -11.03
C THR A 51 -3.60 5.35 -10.86
N PRO A 52 -4.05 5.14 -9.61
CA PRO A 52 -5.33 4.49 -9.35
C PRO A 52 -6.53 5.32 -9.82
N SER A 53 -7.54 4.66 -10.38
CA SER A 53 -8.86 5.24 -10.60
C SER A 53 -9.70 5.21 -9.31
N THR A 54 -10.77 6.01 -9.26
CA THR A 54 -11.60 6.16 -8.06
C THR A 54 -12.17 4.84 -7.54
N SER A 55 -12.47 3.88 -8.41
CA SER A 55 -13.02 2.58 -8.03
C SER A 55 -12.00 1.56 -7.52
N GLU A 56 -10.70 1.88 -7.59
CA GLU A 56 -9.61 0.95 -7.25
C GLU A 56 -9.06 1.16 -5.82
N PHE A 57 -9.52 2.20 -5.12
CA PHE A 57 -9.10 2.50 -3.75
C PHE A 57 -9.76 1.54 -2.75
N LEU A 58 -8.94 0.97 -1.89
CA LEU A 58 -9.36 0.28 -0.66
C LEU A 58 -9.51 1.26 0.50
N GLU A 59 -8.70 2.32 0.50
CA GLU A 59 -8.65 3.38 1.50
C GLU A 59 -8.41 4.72 0.81
N PHE A 60 -9.11 5.77 1.25
CA PHE A 60 -8.99 7.10 0.67
C PHE A 60 -9.02 8.19 1.73
N ASP A 61 -7.90 8.90 1.87
CA ASP A 61 -7.68 9.98 2.83
C ASP A 61 -7.94 9.55 4.29
N THR A 62 -7.67 8.28 4.60
CA THR A 62 -7.73 7.75 5.97
C THR A 62 -6.63 8.39 6.80
N VAL A 63 -7.00 8.95 7.95
CA VAL A 63 -6.05 9.67 8.80
C VAL A 63 -5.35 8.70 9.75
N LEU A 64 -4.03 8.72 9.73
CA LEU A 64 -3.13 8.06 10.67
C LEU A 64 -2.42 9.10 11.53
N GLY A 65 -2.64 9.06 12.85
CA GLY A 65 -1.84 9.81 13.81
C GLY A 65 -0.38 9.35 13.81
N VAL A 66 0.48 10.09 14.50
CA VAL A 66 1.89 9.71 14.64
C VAL A 66 1.99 8.41 15.44
N GLY A 67 2.64 7.40 14.88
CA GLY A 67 2.75 6.06 15.48
C GLY A 67 1.55 5.14 15.22
N ASP A 68 0.49 5.63 14.58
CA ASP A 68 -0.65 4.79 14.22
C ASP A 68 -0.33 3.87 13.05
N VAL A 69 -1.05 2.75 13.01
CA VAL A 69 -0.96 1.73 11.97
C VAL A 69 -2.32 1.49 11.33
N LEU A 70 -2.32 1.33 10.02
CA LEU A 70 -3.43 0.81 9.22
C LEU A 70 -3.00 -0.53 8.64
N GLU A 71 -3.76 -1.59 8.94
CA GLU A 71 -3.55 -2.91 8.35
C GLU A 71 -4.75 -3.29 7.47
N ARG A 72 -4.48 -3.78 6.25
CA ARG A 72 -5.46 -4.48 5.42
C ARG A 72 -4.98 -5.90 5.19
N THR A 73 -5.83 -6.88 5.48
CA THR A 73 -5.48 -8.29 5.40
C THR A 73 -6.33 -9.03 4.38
N GLY A 74 -5.78 -10.12 3.81
CA GLY A 74 -6.52 -11.01 2.92
C GLY A 74 -6.88 -10.39 1.58
N ILE A 75 -6.08 -9.43 1.11
CA ILE A 75 -6.27 -8.82 -0.21
C ILE A 75 -5.82 -9.83 -1.27
N VAL A 76 -6.74 -10.23 -2.15
CA VAL A 76 -6.44 -11.06 -3.31
C VAL A 76 -6.18 -10.16 -4.51
N ILE A 77 -5.02 -10.31 -5.14
CA ILE A 77 -4.52 -9.48 -6.22
C ILE A 77 -4.28 -10.35 -7.45
N THR A 78 -4.90 -9.99 -8.56
CA THR A 78 -4.62 -10.61 -9.86
C THR A 78 -3.29 -10.15 -10.42
N ALA A 79 -2.62 -11.00 -11.20
CA ALA A 79 -1.39 -10.65 -11.93
C ALA A 79 -1.47 -9.28 -12.62
N SER A 80 -0.35 -8.57 -12.63
CA SER A 80 -0.18 -7.24 -13.26
C SER A 80 -0.97 -6.10 -12.61
N LYS A 81 -1.72 -6.31 -11.53
CA LYS A 81 -2.28 -5.23 -10.71
C LYS A 81 -1.23 -4.71 -9.73
N ASN A 82 -1.26 -3.41 -9.48
CA ASN A 82 -0.31 -2.74 -8.62
C ASN A 82 -0.92 -2.50 -7.24
N VAL A 83 -0.19 -2.81 -6.18
CA VAL A 83 -0.47 -2.22 -4.86
C VAL A 83 0.15 -0.83 -4.85
N VAL A 84 -0.71 0.18 -4.84
CA VAL A 84 -0.31 1.59 -4.86
C VAL A 84 -0.67 2.23 -3.54
N ALA A 85 0.30 2.92 -2.93
CA ALA A 85 0.11 3.65 -1.70
C ALA A 85 0.53 5.11 -1.86
N ARG A 86 -0.19 6.02 -1.21
CA ARG A 86 0.10 7.46 -1.17
C ARG A 86 -0.14 8.00 0.22
N SER A 87 0.63 9.01 0.61
CA SER A 87 0.35 9.85 1.78
C SER A 87 0.45 11.32 1.40
N ASN A 88 -0.27 12.20 2.09
CA ASN A 88 -0.11 13.65 1.95
C ASN A 88 1.20 14.19 2.59
N VAL A 89 1.85 13.39 3.45
CA VAL A 89 3.13 13.70 4.11
C VAL A 89 4.16 12.60 3.80
N ALA A 90 5.42 12.85 4.15
CA ALA A 90 6.48 11.85 4.04
C ALA A 90 6.49 10.93 5.28
N ASP A 91 7.39 9.95 5.29
CA ASP A 91 7.69 9.08 6.45
C ASP A 91 6.55 8.14 6.89
N VAL A 92 5.60 7.84 5.99
CA VAL A 92 4.71 6.69 6.15
C VAL A 92 5.40 5.45 5.57
N ALA A 93 5.65 4.45 6.40
CA ALA A 93 6.23 3.18 5.98
C ALA A 93 5.13 2.24 5.48
N VAL A 94 5.36 1.59 4.34
CA VAL A 94 4.50 0.54 3.78
C VAL A 94 5.25 -0.78 3.78
N ASN A 95 4.59 -1.84 4.24
CA ASN A 95 5.10 -3.20 4.18
C ASN A 95 4.03 -4.13 3.63
N ILE A 96 4.37 -4.91 2.62
CA ILE A 96 3.49 -5.87 1.95
C ILE A 96 4.08 -7.25 2.17
N TYR A 97 3.27 -8.13 2.74
CA TYR A 97 3.68 -9.49 3.04
C TYR A 97 2.57 -10.49 2.73
N GLY A 98 2.93 -11.68 2.30
CA GLY A 98 1.96 -12.69 1.86
C GLY A 98 2.58 -13.78 1.00
N TYR A 99 1.78 -14.28 0.05
CA TYR A 99 2.13 -15.36 -0.86
C TYR A 99 1.63 -15.05 -2.28
N GLU A 100 2.45 -15.37 -3.27
CA GLU A 100 2.14 -15.24 -4.70
C GLU A 100 2.29 -16.60 -5.38
N ALA A 101 1.21 -17.15 -5.95
CA ALA A 101 1.14 -18.50 -6.53
C ALA A 101 0.50 -18.54 -7.92
#